data_AF-A0AAP3U332-F1
#
_entry.id   AF-A0AAP3U332-F1
#
_cell.length_a   1.000
_cell.length_b   1.000
_cell.length_c   1.000
_cell.angle_alpha   90.00
_cell.angle_beta   90.00
_cell.angle_gamma   90.00
#
_symmetry.space_group_name_H-M   'P 1'
#
loop_
_entity.id
_entity.type
_entity.pdbx_description
1 polymer ?
#
loop_
_entity_poly.entity_id
_entity_poly.type
_entity_poly.pdbx_seq_one_letter_code
_entity_poly.pdbx_strand_id
1 'polypeptide(L)'
;MAKEEEKMTREEAGKKGGEATAKSHDKDFYQDIGKKGGEATADSHDKDFYQDIGEKGGEATSETHDKDFYQDIGEKGGEATSEAHDEEFYQKNGKKGGEATSKSHGKDFYQEIGKKGGRANSDDD
;
A
#
# COMPACT_ATOMS: atom_id res chain seq x y z
N MET A 1 -9.07 16.71 -58.80
CA MET A 1 -9.29 15.67 -57.78
C MET A 1 -8.97 16.32 -56.43
N ALA A 2 -10.00 16.61 -55.63
CA ALA A 2 -9.80 17.18 -54.31
C ALA A 2 -9.29 16.08 -53.37
N LYS A 3 -8.18 16.35 -52.68
CA LYS A 3 -7.58 15.44 -51.70
C LYS A 3 -8.49 15.50 -50.46
N GLU A 4 -9.25 14.45 -50.19
CA GLU A 4 -9.94 14.32 -48.90
C GLU A 4 -8.86 14.29 -47.82
N GLU A 5 -8.83 15.29 -46.96
CA GLU A 5 -8.04 15.22 -45.74
C GLU A 5 -8.70 14.20 -44.82
N GLU A 6 -8.03 13.06 -44.59
CA GLU A 6 -8.43 12.13 -43.56
C GLU A 6 -8.51 12.88 -42.22
N LYS A 7 -9.73 13.03 -41.70
CA LYS A 7 -9.97 13.62 -40.38
C LYS A 7 -9.41 12.68 -39.33
N MET A 8 -8.40 13.14 -38.61
CA MET A 8 -7.85 12.48 -37.44
C MET A 8 -8.96 12.10 -36.44
N THR A 9 -8.92 10.87 -35.94
CA THR A 9 -9.84 10.40 -34.90
C THR A 9 -9.54 11.04 -33.55
N ARG A 10 -10.51 11.01 -32.62
CA ARG A 10 -10.30 11.54 -31.26
C ARG A 10 -9.20 10.80 -30.50
N GLU A 11 -9.09 9.48 -30.72
CA GLU A 11 -8.07 8.65 -30.11
C GLU A 11 -6.67 9.02 -30.63
N GLU A 12 -6.51 9.17 -31.95
CA GLU A 12 -5.26 9.60 -32.56
C GLU A 12 -4.86 11.02 -32.11
N ALA A 13 -5.84 11.92 -32.00
CA ALA A 13 -5.61 13.26 -31.47
C ALA A 13 -5.16 13.23 -30.00
N GLY A 14 -5.81 12.40 -29.17
CA GLY A 14 -5.45 12.21 -27.77
C GLY A 14 -4.04 11.63 -27.60
N LYS A 15 -3.70 10.59 -28.37
CA LYS A 15 -2.36 10.00 -28.38
C LYS A 15 -1.30 11.01 -28.82
N LYS A 16 -1.55 11.73 -29.92
CA LYS A 16 -0.63 12.76 -30.43
C LYS A 16 -0.42 13.90 -29.42
N GLY A 17 -1.48 14.31 -28.72
CA GLY A 17 -1.40 15.27 -27.62
C GLY A 17 -0.52 14.75 -26.47
N GLY A 18 -0.76 13.52 -26.02
CA GLY A 18 0.03 12.88 -24.97
C GLY A 18 1.51 12.75 -25.34
N GLU A 19 1.81 12.34 -26.57
CA GLU A 19 3.19 12.26 -27.08
C GLU A 19 3.88 13.63 -27.16
N ALA A 20 3.14 14.68 -27.51
CA ALA A 20 3.68 16.04 -27.51
C ALA A 20 4.01 16.50 -26.09
N THR A 21 3.09 16.29 -25.13
CA THR A 21 3.30 16.60 -23.71
C THR A 21 4.48 15.82 -23.13
N ALA A 22 4.60 14.52 -23.43
CA ALA A 22 5.70 13.68 -22.96
C ALA A 22 7.07 14.12 -23.50
N LYS A 23 7.12 14.78 -24.67
CA LYS A 23 8.35 15.32 -25.24
C LYS A 23 8.72 16.70 -24.67
N SER A 24 7.74 17.47 -24.20
CA SER A 24 7.96 18.85 -23.74
C SER A 24 8.13 19.00 -22.23
N HIS A 25 7.84 17.96 -21.46
CA HIS A 25 7.83 18.00 -19.99
C HIS A 25 8.73 16.93 -19.38
N ASP A 26 9.25 17.25 -18.21
CA ASP A 26 10.13 16.39 -17.42
C ASP A 26 9.38 15.74 -16.24
N LYS A 27 10.13 14.99 -15.43
CA LYS A 27 9.59 14.27 -14.27
C LYS A 27 8.90 15.22 -13.28
N ASP A 28 9.45 16.41 -13.06
CA ASP A 28 8.96 17.36 -12.06
C ASP A 28 7.57 17.87 -12.47
N PHE A 29 7.36 18.15 -13.76
CA PHE A 29 6.02 18.49 -14.27
C PHE A 29 4.99 17.40 -13.96
N TYR A 30 5.33 16.12 -14.18
CA TYR A 30 4.41 15.01 -13.90
C TYR A 30 4.13 14.82 -12.40
N GLN A 31 5.14 15.04 -11.57
CA GLN A 31 4.98 15.04 -10.11
C GLN A 31 4.04 16.16 -9.66
N ASP A 32 4.21 17.36 -10.20
CA ASP A 32 3.38 18.52 -9.87
C ASP A 32 1.91 18.31 -10.24
N ILE A 33 1.63 17.85 -11.47
CA ILE A 33 0.24 17.61 -11.89
C ILE A 33 -0.38 16.42 -11.14
N GLY A 34 0.42 15.39 -10.82
CA GLY A 34 -0.02 14.26 -10.01
C GLY A 34 -0.39 14.70 -8.59
N LYS A 35 0.45 15.54 -7.97
CA LYS A 35 0.20 16.11 -6.66
C LYS A 35 -1.07 16.96 -6.66
N LYS A 36 -1.24 17.87 -7.62
CA LYS A 36 -2.45 18.70 -7.75
C LYS A 36 -3.71 17.85 -7.92
N GLY A 37 -3.64 16.79 -8.72
CA GLY A 37 -4.77 15.85 -8.88
C GLY A 37 -5.10 15.11 -7.58
N GLY A 38 -4.08 14.69 -6.84
CA GLY A 38 -4.24 14.07 -5.52
C GLY A 38 -4.86 15.02 -4.49
N GLU A 39 -4.38 16.26 -4.40
CA GLU A 39 -4.92 17.30 -3.53
C GLU A 39 -6.38 17.60 -3.86
N ALA A 40 -6.71 17.81 -5.15
CA ALA A 40 -8.09 18.03 -5.56
C ALA A 40 -9.01 16.85 -5.23
N THR A 41 -8.51 15.61 -5.31
CA THR A 41 -9.26 14.41 -4.92
C THR A 41 -9.50 14.38 -3.41
N ALA A 42 -8.46 14.67 -2.62
CA ALA A 42 -8.54 14.71 -1.15
C ALA A 42 -9.46 15.83 -0.64
N ASP A 43 -9.50 16.98 -1.32
CA ASP A 43 -10.39 18.09 -0.96
C ASP A 43 -11.86 17.81 -1.30
N SER A 44 -12.11 16.96 -2.31
CA SER A 44 -13.47 16.66 -2.80
C SER A 44 -14.12 15.42 -2.21
N HIS A 45 -13.35 14.57 -1.53
CA HIS A 45 -13.82 13.29 -1.01
C HIS A 45 -13.56 13.15 0.48
N ASP A 46 -14.45 12.45 1.15
CA ASP A 46 -14.37 12.17 2.58
C ASP A 46 -13.76 10.79 2.86
N LYS A 47 -13.75 10.42 4.14
CA LYS A 47 -13.23 9.15 4.60
C LYS A 47 -13.96 7.96 3.97
N ASP A 48 -15.28 8.06 3.78
CA ASP A 48 -16.10 6.95 3.31
C ASP A 48 -15.75 6.60 1.86
N PHE A 49 -15.49 7.61 1.02
CA PHE A 49 -14.96 7.39 -0.32
C PHE A 49 -13.66 6.56 -0.33
N TYR A 50 -12.71 6.90 0.56
CA TYR A 50 -11.43 6.17 0.63
C TYR A 50 -11.60 4.74 1.17
N GLN A 51 -12.57 4.53 2.06
CA GLN A 51 -12.93 3.19 2.54
C GLN A 51 -13.52 2.36 1.41
N ASP A 52 -14.48 2.90 0.66
CA ASP A 52 -15.13 2.22 -0.46
C ASP A 52 -14.14 1.81 -1.56
N ILE A 53 -13.24 2.70 -1.97
CA ILE A 53 -12.25 2.36 -3.00
C ILE A 53 -11.20 1.38 -2.49
N GLY A 54 -10.87 1.44 -1.19
CA GLY A 54 -9.96 0.48 -0.55
C GLY A 54 -10.59 -0.92 -0.47
N GLU A 55 -11.86 -1.01 -0.10
CA GLU A 55 -12.62 -2.26 -0.08
C GLU A 55 -12.71 -2.88 -1.47
N LYS A 56 -13.10 -2.11 -2.49
CA LYS A 56 -13.15 -2.59 -3.87
C LYS A 56 -11.80 -3.09 -4.38
N GLY A 57 -10.71 -2.40 -4.04
CA GLY A 57 -9.36 -2.84 -4.39
C GLY A 57 -8.97 -4.15 -3.69
N GLY A 58 -9.35 -4.29 -2.42
CA GLY A 58 -9.17 -5.52 -1.64
C GLY A 58 -9.97 -6.68 -2.20
N GLU A 59 -11.25 -6.47 -2.51
CA GLU A 59 -12.16 -7.47 -3.08
C GLU A 59 -11.62 -7.98 -4.41
N ALA A 60 -11.32 -7.08 -5.36
CA ALA A 60 -10.75 -7.44 -6.66
C ALA A 60 -9.43 -8.23 -6.55
N THR A 61 -8.60 -7.90 -5.57
CA THR A 61 -7.37 -8.66 -5.30
C THR A 61 -7.71 -10.06 -4.78
N SER A 62 -8.63 -10.17 -3.82
CA SER A 62 -9.03 -11.43 -3.21
C SER A 62 -9.78 -12.37 -4.15
N GLU A 63 -10.51 -11.83 -5.14
CA GLU A 63 -11.18 -12.62 -6.17
C GLU A 63 -10.19 -13.33 -7.11
N THR A 64 -9.00 -12.77 -7.28
CA THR A 64 -8.00 -13.22 -8.26
C THR A 64 -6.81 -13.95 -7.65
N HIS A 65 -6.66 -13.91 -6.32
CA HIS A 65 -5.51 -14.45 -5.62
C HIS A 65 -5.92 -15.38 -4.48
N ASP A 66 -5.13 -16.43 -4.26
CA ASP A 66 -5.33 -17.42 -3.23
C ASP A 66 -4.43 -17.17 -2.02
N LYS A 67 -4.46 -18.11 -1.07
CA LYS A 67 -3.67 -18.05 0.15
C LYS A 67 -2.15 -17.98 -0.12
N ASP A 68 -1.68 -18.67 -1.15
CA ASP A 68 -0.26 -18.77 -1.46
C ASP A 68 0.28 -17.41 -1.90
N PHE A 69 -0.49 -16.66 -2.70
CA PHE A 69 -0.16 -15.27 -3.02
C PHE A 69 0.02 -14.39 -1.77
N TYR A 70 -0.90 -14.48 -0.79
CA TYR A 70 -0.79 -13.70 0.44
C TYR A 70 0.39 -14.12 1.31
N GLN A 71 0.72 -15.41 1.32
CA GLN A 71 1.91 -15.91 1.99
C GLN A 71 3.18 -15.36 1.33
N ASP A 72 3.28 -15.42 0.00
CA ASP A 72 4.42 -14.94 -0.77
C ASP A 72 4.68 -13.44 -0.57
N ILE A 73 3.64 -12.61 -0.62
CA ILE A 73 3.81 -11.16 -0.39
C ILE A 73 4.14 -10.85 1.07
N GLY A 74 3.65 -11.67 2.01
CA GLY A 74 3.98 -11.56 3.43
C GLY A 74 5.43 -11.89 3.70
N GLU A 75 5.95 -12.97 3.09
CA GLU A 75 7.35 -13.38 3.17
C GLU A 75 8.27 -12.31 2.59
N LYS A 76 7.98 -11.83 1.37
CA LYS A 76 8.75 -10.75 0.73
C LYS A 76 8.75 -9.46 1.56
N GLY A 77 7.62 -9.11 2.17
CA GLY A 77 7.52 -7.95 3.05
C GLY A 77 8.37 -8.11 4.32
N GLY A 78 8.37 -9.32 4.91
CA GLY A 78 9.21 -9.68 6.05
C GLY A 78 10.69 -9.63 5.73
N GLU A 79 11.11 -10.25 4.62
CA GLU A 79 12.49 -10.26 4.13
C GLU A 79 12.98 -8.83 3.89
N ALA A 80 12.25 -8.03 3.12
CA ALA A 80 12.60 -6.63 2.84
C ALA A 80 12.73 -5.80 4.13
N THR A 81 11.85 -6.04 5.11
CA THR A 81 11.94 -5.36 6.42
C THR A 81 13.21 -5.79 7.16
N SER A 82 13.55 -7.08 7.16
CA SER A 82 14.73 -7.61 7.84
C SER A 82 16.05 -7.20 7.20
N GLU A 83 16.07 -7.01 5.88
CA GLU A 83 17.25 -6.50 5.16
C GLU A 83 17.44 -5.00 5.40
N ALA A 84 16.34 -4.24 5.48
CA ALA A 84 16.36 -2.78 5.61
C ALA A 84 16.64 -2.28 7.04
N HIS A 85 16.50 -3.14 8.05
CA HIS A 85 16.48 -2.73 9.44
C HIS A 85 17.36 -3.59 10.35
N ASP A 86 17.92 -2.93 11.37
CA ASP A 86 18.81 -3.54 12.34
C ASP A 86 18.09 -3.94 13.64
N GLU A 87 18.85 -4.49 14.57
CA GLU A 87 18.33 -4.92 15.87
C GLU A 87 17.68 -3.76 16.65
N GLU A 88 18.20 -2.53 16.54
CA GLU A 88 17.64 -1.35 17.22
C GLU A 88 16.22 -1.06 16.75
N PHE A 89 15.95 -1.17 15.45
CA PHE A 89 14.61 -1.02 14.89
C PHE A 89 13.61 -2.02 15.52
N TYR A 90 13.99 -3.29 15.62
CA TYR A 90 13.14 -4.33 16.21
C TYR A 90 12.95 -4.14 17.71
N GLN A 91 14.01 -3.80 18.45
CA GLN A 91 13.92 -3.50 19.88
C GLN A 91 13.00 -2.30 20.14
N LYS A 92 13.10 -1.23 19.34
CA LYS A 92 12.25 -0.04 19.42
C LYS A 92 10.78 -0.38 19.17
N ASN A 93 10.48 -1.18 18.15
CA ASN A 93 9.12 -1.61 17.85
C ASN A 93 8.56 -2.52 18.95
N GLY A 94 9.37 -3.46 19.46
CA GLY A 94 9.00 -4.32 20.59
C GLY A 94 8.69 -3.50 21.85
N LYS A 95 9.51 -2.51 22.18
CA LYS A 95 9.27 -1.59 23.31
C LYS A 95 7.97 -0.80 23.13
N LYS A 96 7.74 -0.23 21.95
CA LYS A 96 6.50 0.50 21.64
C LYS A 96 5.27 -0.39 21.77
N GLY A 97 5.32 -1.62 21.25
CA GLY A 97 4.24 -2.60 21.38
C GLY A 97 3.97 -2.98 22.86
N GLY A 98 5.04 -3.20 23.62
CA GLY A 98 4.96 -3.47 25.06
C GLY A 98 4.34 -2.31 25.85
N GLU A 99 4.73 -1.07 25.56
CA GLU A 99 4.15 0.13 26.18
C GLU A 99 2.69 0.38 25.80
N ALA A 100 2.31 0.12 24.55
CA ALA A 100 0.90 0.23 24.12
C ALA A 100 0.02 -0.81 24.84
N THR A 101 0.54 -2.03 24.98
CA THR A 101 -0.10 -3.12 25.69
C THR A 101 -0.24 -2.79 27.18
N SER A 102 0.80 -2.24 27.81
CA SER A 102 0.80 -1.99 29.27
C SER A 102 -0.13 -0.85 29.67
N LYS A 103 -0.34 0.11 28.77
CA LYS A 103 -1.31 1.20 28.95
C LYS A 103 -2.77 0.70 28.89
N SER A 104 -3.02 -0.38 28.15
CA SER A 104 -4.37 -0.88 27.89
C SER A 104 -4.72 -2.13 28.72
N HIS A 105 -3.74 -2.83 29.27
CA HIS A 105 -3.95 -4.12 29.93
C HIS A 105 -3.24 -4.23 31.29
N GLY A 106 -3.93 -4.85 32.25
CA GLY A 106 -3.44 -5.12 33.59
C GLY A 106 -2.54 -6.35 33.70
N LYS A 107 -2.09 -6.67 34.92
CA LYS A 107 -1.19 -7.81 35.21
C LYS A 107 -1.69 -9.15 34.68
N ASP A 108 -3.00 -9.39 34.72
CA ASP A 108 -3.59 -10.68 34.33
C ASP A 108 -3.39 -10.98 32.84
N PHE A 109 -3.43 -9.95 32.00
CA PHE A 109 -3.14 -10.07 30.56
C PHE A 109 -1.70 -10.52 30.31
N TYR A 110 -0.74 -9.91 31.01
CA TYR A 110 0.68 -10.29 30.91
C TYR A 110 0.95 -11.71 31.38
N GLN A 111 0.25 -12.17 32.42
CA GLN A 111 0.32 -13.56 32.87
C GLN A 111 -0.23 -14.53 31.83
N GLU A 112 -1.31 -14.17 31.13
CA GLU A 112 -1.90 -15.01 30.10
C GLU A 112 -1.00 -15.14 28.87
N ILE A 113 -0.50 -14.02 28.33
CA ILE A 113 0.41 -14.05 27.17
C ILE A 113 1.75 -14.70 27.52
N GLY A 114 2.24 -14.52 28.75
CA GLY A 114 3.45 -15.19 29.23
C GLY A 114 3.28 -16.71 29.31
N LYS A 115 2.11 -17.20 29.75
CA LYS A 115 1.78 -18.64 29.74
C LYS A 115 1.65 -19.19 28.32
N LYS A 116 1.06 -18.43 27.40
CA LYS A 116 0.92 -18.82 25.98
C LYS A 116 2.26 -18.85 25.25
N GLY A 117 3.11 -17.82 25.45
CA GLY A 117 4.46 -17.77 24.89
C GLY A 117 5.42 -18.80 25.51
N GLY A 118 5.25 -19.12 26.79
CA GLY A 118 6.03 -20.16 27.47
C GLY A 118 5.68 -21.59 27.04
N ARG A 119 4.40 -21.87 26.74
CA ARG A 119 3.94 -23.19 26.26
C ARG A 119 4.50 -23.58 24.89
N ALA A 120 4.80 -22.59 24.03
CA ALA A 120 5.38 -22.85 22.72
C ALA A 120 6.78 -23.52 22.78
N ASN A 121 7.43 -23.55 23.95
CA ASN A 121 8.74 -24.18 24.16
C ASN A 121 8.67 -25.50 24.96
N SER A 122 7.49 -26.01 25.31
CA SER A 122 7.33 -27.16 26.20
C SER A 122 6.61 -28.36 25.58
N ASP A 123 6.22 -28.28 24.30
CA ASP A 123 5.48 -29.36 23.61
C ASP A 123 6.38 -30.20 22.67
N ASP A 124 7.72 -30.11 22.82
CA ASP A 124 8.75 -30.84 22.03
C ASP A 124 9.57 -31.86 22.86
N ASP A 125 9.01 -32.44 23.93
CA ASP A 125 9.61 -33.57 24.68
C ASP A 125 8.77 -34.87 24.58
#